data_AF-A0A2L2Z705-F1
#
_entry.id   AF-A0A2L2Z705-F1
#
_cell.length_a   1.000
_cell.length_b   1.000
_cell.length_c   1.000
_cell.angle_alpha   90.00
_cell.angle_beta   90.00
_cell.angle_gamma   90.00
#
_symmetry.space_group_name_H-M   'P 1'
#
loop_
_entity.id
_entity.type
_entity.pdbx_description
1 polymer ?
#
loop_
_entity_poly.entity_id
_entity_poly.type
_entity_poly.pdbx_seq_one_letter_code
_entity_poly.pdbx_strand_id
1 'polypeptide(L)'
;LQLVILHETGSRNSLGIIRDVDKIAFHPYFRFKDIYGLLICYIIYLMSCFLYPYIFIVVENFFPSNPLVTPFHIHPERFFLFAFTILRSLS
;
A
#
# COMPACT_ATOMS: atom_id res chain seq x y z
N LEU A 1 5.08 14.66 -12.95
CA LEU A 1 5.37 15.81 -12.05
C LEU A 1 6.09 15.40 -10.77
N GLN A 2 5.55 14.46 -9.99
CA GLN A 2 6.15 14.04 -8.71
C GLN A 2 7.62 13.56 -8.81
N LEU A 3 7.96 12.71 -9.79
CA LEU A 3 9.35 12.26 -9.99
C LEU A 3 10.30 13.38 -10.42
N VAL A 4 9.81 14.36 -11.18
CA VAL A 4 10.61 15.52 -11.62
C VAL A 4 10.96 16.38 -10.41
N ILE A 5 9.99 16.68 -9.55
CA ILE A 5 10.23 17.43 -8.29
C ILE A 5 11.21 16.68 -7.38
N LEU A 6 11.08 15.35 -7.29
CA LEU A 6 12.02 14.52 -6.52
C LEU A 6 13.42 14.50 -7.14
N HIS A 7 13.53 14.58 -8.46
CA HIS A 7 14.83 14.64 -9.13
C HIS A 7 15.54 15.97 -8.86
N GLU A 8 14.81 17.09 -8.85
CA GLU A 8 15.34 18.42 -8.51
C GLU A 8 15.83 18.50 -7.05
N THR A 9 15.05 17.94 -6.11
CA THR A 9 15.36 18.01 -4.66
C THR A 9 16.24 16.86 -4.17
N GLY A 10 16.32 15.76 -4.90
CA GLY A 10 16.93 14.52 -4.47
C GLY A 10 16.12 13.77 -3.39
N SER A 11 16.49 12.52 -3.13
CA SER A 11 15.85 11.68 -2.10
C SER A 11 16.17 12.17 -0.65
N ARG A 12 15.42 11.69 0.35
CA ARG A 12 15.59 11.76 1.84
C ARG A 12 16.51 10.70 2.46
N ASN A 13 17.60 11.00 3.18
CA ASN A 13 18.40 9.94 3.86
C ASN A 13 17.81 9.68 5.26
N SER A 14 18.06 8.51 5.82
CA SER A 14 17.54 8.13 7.15
C SER A 14 18.02 9.06 8.27
N LEU A 15 19.21 9.65 8.12
CA LEU A 15 19.80 10.56 9.09
C LEU A 15 19.31 12.02 8.93
N GLY A 16 18.65 12.37 7.83
CA GLY A 16 18.19 13.73 7.57
C GLY A 16 19.30 14.78 7.31
N ILE A 17 20.55 14.35 7.15
CA ILE A 17 21.73 15.22 6.94
C ILE A 17 21.93 15.50 5.44
N ILE A 18 22.63 16.59 5.12
CA ILE A 18 23.08 16.94 3.76
C ILE A 18 23.80 15.75 3.10
N ARG A 19 23.40 15.43 1.86
CA ARG A 19 23.74 14.18 1.17
C ARG A 19 24.91 14.29 0.20
N ASP A 20 25.37 15.51 -0.07
CA ASP A 20 26.35 15.77 -1.13
C ASP A 20 27.74 15.16 -0.86
N VAL A 21 28.02 14.81 0.39
CA VAL A 21 29.29 14.23 0.82
C VAL A 21 29.44 12.76 0.38
N ASP A 22 28.35 11.98 0.35
CA ASP A 22 28.38 10.53 0.14
C ASP A 22 27.33 10.06 -0.90
N LYS A 23 27.36 10.64 -2.10
CA LYS A 23 26.43 10.24 -3.18
C LYS A 23 26.96 9.05 -3.97
N ILE A 24 26.19 7.96 -3.98
CA ILE A 24 26.48 6.75 -4.75
C ILE A 24 25.64 6.73 -6.04
N ALA A 25 26.19 6.18 -7.12
CA ALA A 25 25.47 6.00 -8.38
C ALA A 25 24.26 5.05 -8.23
N PHE A 26 23.17 5.33 -8.97
CA PHE A 26 21.94 4.55 -8.91
C PHE A 26 22.14 3.10 -9.41
N HIS A 27 22.85 2.95 -10.52
CA HIS A 27 23.30 1.65 -11.02
C HIS A 27 24.75 1.43 -10.56
N PRO A 28 25.12 0.25 -10.02
CA PRO A 28 24.32 -0.98 -9.89
C PRO A 28 23.47 -1.09 -8.61
N TYR A 29 23.78 -0.31 -7.57
CA TYR A 29 23.35 -0.55 -6.19
C TYR A 29 21.83 -0.52 -5.98
N PHE A 30 21.18 0.60 -6.31
CA PHE A 30 19.74 0.75 -6.09
C PHE A 30 18.93 -0.13 -7.03
N ARG A 31 19.41 -0.36 -8.27
CA ARG A 31 18.75 -1.29 -9.20
C ARG A 31 18.63 -2.70 -8.61
N PHE A 32 19.71 -3.29 -8.12
CA PHE A 32 19.65 -4.65 -7.55
C PHE A 32 18.84 -4.69 -6.25
N LYS A 33 18.93 -3.65 -5.42
CA LYS A 33 18.11 -3.51 -4.21
C LYS A 33 16.62 -3.48 -4.53
N ASP A 34 16.22 -2.72 -5.54
CA ASP A 34 14.82 -2.57 -5.95
C ASP A 34 14.28 -3.88 -6.55
N ILE A 35 15.06 -4.58 -7.36
CA ILE A 35 14.68 -5.89 -7.91
C ILE A 35 14.47 -6.90 -6.78
N TYR A 36 15.38 -6.95 -5.80
CA TYR A 36 15.24 -7.83 -4.65
C TYR A 36 14.00 -7.50 -3.82
N GLY A 37 13.75 -6.21 -3.57
CA GLY A 37 12.53 -5.76 -2.88
C GLY A 37 11.26 -6.14 -3.63
N LEU A 38 11.25 -5.97 -4.96
CA LEU A 38 10.13 -6.35 -5.81
C LEU A 38 9.87 -7.87 -5.77
N LEU A 39 10.93 -8.69 -5.76
CA LEU A 39 10.80 -10.15 -5.63
C LEU A 39 10.14 -10.54 -4.31
N ILE A 40 10.55 -9.94 -3.18
CA ILE A 40 9.92 -10.20 -1.88
C ILE A 40 8.44 -9.81 -1.89
N CYS A 41 8.11 -8.60 -2.38
CA CYS A 41 6.72 -8.16 -2.49
C CYS A 41 5.89 -9.11 -3.36
N TYR A 42 6.46 -9.59 -4.46
CA TYR A 42 5.79 -10.51 -5.37
C TYR A 42 5.53 -11.88 -4.73
N ILE A 43 6.49 -12.41 -3.96
CA ILE A 43 6.30 -13.66 -3.21
C ILE A 43 5.16 -13.51 -2.20
N ILE A 44 5.14 -12.42 -1.42
CA ILE A 44 4.07 -12.16 -0.45
C ILE A 44 2.71 -12.07 -1.16
N TYR A 45 2.66 -11.38 -2.30
CA TYR A 45 1.44 -11.29 -3.11
C TYR A 45 0.96 -12.68 -3.57
N LEU A 46 1.85 -13.48 -4.18
CA LEU A 46 1.50 -14.83 -4.63
C LEU A 46 1.04 -15.73 -3.48
N MET A 47 1.72 -15.67 -2.33
CA MET A 47 1.31 -16.43 -1.14
C MET A 47 -0.10 -16.04 -0.69
N SER A 48 -0.44 -14.75 -0.71
CA SER A 48 -1.78 -14.27 -0.38
C SER A 48 -2.83 -14.78 -1.37
N CYS A 49 -2.52 -14.81 -2.67
CA CYS A 49 -3.44 -15.30 -3.70
C CYS A 49 -3.67 -16.81 -3.61
N PHE A 50 -2.64 -17.62 -3.37
CA PHE A 50 -2.76 -19.07 -3.39
C PHE A 50 -3.24 -19.66 -2.07
N LEU A 51 -2.79 -19.16 -0.92
CA LEU A 51 -3.14 -19.73 0.38
C LEU A 51 -4.45 -19.16 0.93
N TYR A 52 -4.71 -17.87 0.75
CA TYR A 52 -5.88 -17.20 1.34
C TYR A 52 -6.47 -16.11 0.42
N PRO A 53 -7.07 -16.48 -0.74
CA PRO A 53 -7.54 -15.51 -1.73
C PRO A 53 -8.60 -14.54 -1.20
N TYR A 54 -9.40 -14.96 -0.21
CA TYR A 54 -10.49 -14.16 0.35
C TYR A 54 -10.09 -13.38 1.61
N ILE A 55 -8.81 -13.37 1.98
CA ILE A 55 -8.36 -12.76 3.23
C ILE A 55 -8.55 -11.26 3.28
N PHE A 56 -8.79 -10.55 2.18
CA PHE A 56 -9.01 -9.10 2.18
C PHE A 56 -10.47 -8.70 1.90
N ILE A 57 -11.30 -9.63 1.47
CA ILE A 57 -12.69 -9.39 1.05
C ILE A 57 -13.63 -9.52 2.25
N VAL A 58 -14.78 -8.84 2.20
CA VAL A 58 -15.88 -8.97 3.16
C VAL A 58 -16.85 -10.04 2.68
N VAL A 59 -17.27 -10.96 3.56
CA VAL A 59 -18.14 -12.09 3.20
C VAL A 59 -19.47 -11.64 2.58
N GLU A 60 -19.98 -10.47 2.99
CA GLU A 60 -21.20 -9.88 2.46
C GLU A 60 -21.15 -9.61 0.94
N ASN A 61 -19.96 -9.41 0.36
CA ASN A 61 -19.78 -9.18 -1.08
C ASN A 61 -19.99 -10.45 -1.94
N PHE A 62 -20.13 -11.63 -1.35
CA PHE A 62 -20.44 -12.85 -2.10
C PHE A 62 -21.94 -12.94 -2.48
N PHE A 63 -22.81 -12.21 -1.79
CA PHE A 63 -24.24 -12.18 -2.10
C PHE A 63 -24.54 -11.12 -3.17
N PRO A 64 -25.48 -11.38 -4.09
CA PRO A 64 -25.87 -10.38 -5.07
C PRO A 64 -26.51 -9.17 -4.38
N SER A 65 -26.26 -7.97 -4.91
CA SER A 65 -26.78 -6.73 -4.34
C SER A 65 -28.31 -6.70 -4.38
N ASN A 66 -28.96 -6.47 -3.24
CA ASN A 66 -30.39 -6.21 -3.15
C ASN A 66 -30.63 -4.78 -2.64
N PRO A 67 -31.12 -3.85 -3.47
CA PRO A 67 -31.32 -2.45 -3.06
C PRO A 67 -32.40 -2.27 -1.99
N LEU A 68 -33.25 -3.27 -1.75
CA LEU A 68 -34.33 -3.21 -0.77
C LEU A 68 -33.90 -3.65 0.63
N VAL A 69 -32.71 -4.23 0.78
CA VAL A 69 -32.22 -4.80 2.04
C VAL A 69 -30.78 -4.38 2.29
N THR A 70 -30.55 -3.66 3.37
CA THR A 70 -29.22 -3.33 3.87
C THR A 70 -28.75 -4.41 4.85
N PRO A 71 -27.53 -4.99 4.69
CA PRO A 71 -26.94 -5.88 5.69
C PRO A 71 -26.83 -5.22 7.06
N PHE A 72 -26.84 -6.03 8.12
CA PHE A 72 -26.78 -5.52 9.50
C PHE A 72 -25.38 -5.00 9.90
N HIS A 73 -24.31 -5.50 9.27
CA HIS A 73 -22.92 -5.13 9.59
C HIS A 73 -22.12 -4.63 8.37
N ILE A 74 -22.70 -3.70 7.60
CA ILE A 74 -22.00 -3.06 6.49
C ILE A 74 -20.81 -2.25 7.02
N HIS A 75 -19.62 -2.62 6.55
CA HIS A 75 -18.39 -1.86 6.76
C HIS A 75 -17.69 -1.71 5.41
N PRO A 76 -16.94 -0.62 5.20
CA PRO A 76 -16.14 -0.49 4.00
C PRO A 76 -14.99 -1.51 4.02
N GLU A 77 -14.29 -1.61 2.90
CA GLU A 77 -13.07 -2.44 2.84
C GLU A 77 -12.06 -2.01 3.90
N ARG A 78 -11.22 -2.95 4.33
CA ARG A 78 -10.32 -2.79 5.49
C ARG A 78 -9.36 -1.60 5.38
N PHE A 79 -8.98 -1.21 4.18
CA PHE A 79 -8.14 -0.03 3.95
C PHE A 79 -8.83 1.29 4.34
N PHE A 80 -10.16 1.34 4.29
CA PHE A 80 -10.96 2.53 4.61
C PHE A 80 -11.54 2.52 6.03
N LEU A 81 -11.38 1.42 6.79
CA LEU A 81 -11.92 1.31 8.14
C LEU A 81 -11.46 2.46 9.04
N PHE A 82 -10.21 2.91 8.91
CA PHE A 82 -9.68 4.05 9.66
C PHE A 82 -10.50 5.33 9.44
N ALA A 83 -10.72 5.72 8.18
CA ALA A 83 -11.51 6.90 7.86
C ALA A 83 -12.98 6.76 8.30
N PHE A 84 -13.56 5.56 8.16
CA PHE A 84 -14.92 5.27 8.60
C PHE A 84 -15.08 5.39 10.12
N THR A 85 -14.11 4.93 10.90
CA THR A 85 -14.12 5.10 12.36
C THR A 85 -14.04 6.56 12.77
N ILE A 86 -13.22 7.38 12.08
CA ILE A 86 -13.18 8.82 12.31
C ILE A 86 -14.54 9.46 12.02
N LEU A 87 -15.16 9.12 10.88
CA LEU A 87 -16.46 9.66 10.51
C LEU A 87 -17.54 9.35 11.56
N ARG A 88 -17.61 8.10 12.03
CA ARG A 88 -18.57 7.68 13.07
C ARG A 88 -18.25 8.25 14.46
N SER A 89 -17.00 8.59 14.74
CA SER A 89 -16.63 9.20 16.02
C SER A 89 -17.08 10.66 16.16
N LEU A 90 -17.36 11.34 15.04
CA LEU A 90 -17.81 12.73 15.01
C LEU A 90 -19.34 12.88 14.93
N SER A 91 -20.05 11.81 14.52
CA SER A 91 -21.51 11.74 14.49
C SER A 91 -22.08 11.40 15.87
#